data_AF-A0A2N5CWY5-F1
#
_entry.id   AF-A0A2N5CWY5-F1
#
_cell.length_a   1.000
_cell.length_b   1.000
_cell.length_c   1.000
_cell.angle_alpha   90.00
_cell.angle_beta   90.00
_cell.angle_gamma   90.00
#
_symmetry.space_group_name_H-M   'P 1'
#
loop_
_entity.id
_entity.type
_entity.pdbx_description
1 polymer ?
#
loop_
_entity_poly.entity_id
_entity_poly.type
_entity_poly.pdbx_seq_one_letter_code
_entity_poly.pdbx_strand_id
1 'polypeptide(L)'
;MSDSLGTATEMRAMKNYAGHRLSPWLGHLMVSRQETARPLLTPGEVMQLPPDEAIIQVSGVPPIRATKVRYYVDPELAGRVADPPQQLQALSAGADAMWITAISAAASSGNRAGEAADEGGHRIEPEFEAPAEPAPEPPAPEIWLDPNPDADESAQAEQARRFRAAARQASLDPDDGIPL
;
A
#
# COMPACT_ATOMS: atom_id res chain seq x y z
N MET A 1 -9.38 9.53 16.38
CA MET A 1 -8.25 9.58 15.43
C MET A 1 -7.81 8.21 14.95
N SER A 2 -7.56 7.22 15.82
CA SER A 2 -7.11 5.88 15.39
C SER A 2 -8.18 5.11 14.57
N ASP A 3 -9.46 5.20 14.93
CA ASP A 3 -10.53 4.52 14.17
C ASP A 3 -10.68 4.97 12.72
N SER A 4 -10.22 6.18 12.36
CA SER A 4 -10.33 6.68 10.98
C SER A 4 -9.22 6.17 10.06
N LEU A 5 -8.12 5.67 10.61
CA LEU A 5 -6.97 5.16 9.85
C LEU A 5 -7.26 3.79 9.20
N GLY A 6 -8.19 3.03 9.76
CA GLY A 6 -8.55 1.70 9.28
C GLY A 6 -7.68 0.57 9.84
N THR A 7 -7.80 -0.61 9.22
CA THR A 7 -7.15 -1.85 9.67
C THR A 7 -6.34 -2.48 8.55
N ALA A 8 -5.26 -3.16 8.92
CA ALA A 8 -4.43 -3.97 8.05
C ALA A 8 -4.55 -5.45 8.44
N THR A 9 -4.41 -6.33 7.46
CA THR A 9 -4.37 -7.78 7.68
C THR A 9 -2.94 -8.19 8.01
N GLU A 10 -2.72 -8.71 9.22
CA GLU A 10 -1.44 -9.29 9.64
C GLU A 10 -1.56 -10.82 9.69
N MET A 11 -0.60 -11.51 9.06
CA MET A 11 -0.48 -12.97 9.14
C MET A 11 0.30 -13.38 10.39
N ARG A 12 -0.39 -13.95 11.40
CA ARG A 12 0.25 -14.46 12.62
C ARG A 12 0.41 -15.97 12.55
N ALA A 13 1.65 -16.46 12.63
CA ALA A 13 1.94 -17.89 12.73
C ALA A 13 2.14 -18.31 14.20
N MET A 14 1.39 -19.31 14.66
CA MET A 14 1.59 -19.97 15.95
C MET A 14 2.22 -21.35 15.74
N LYS A 15 3.27 -21.63 16.50
CA LYS A 15 3.99 -22.91 16.48
C LYS A 15 3.67 -23.68 17.75
N ASN A 16 3.05 -24.84 17.60
CA ASN A 16 2.76 -25.78 18.67
C ASN A 16 3.74 -26.96 18.59
N TYR A 17 4.43 -27.20 19.71
CA TYR A 17 5.41 -28.26 19.84
C TYR A 17 4.74 -29.46 20.52
N ALA A 18 4.64 -30.59 19.82
CA ALA A 18 4.14 -31.84 20.36
C ALA A 18 5.27 -32.87 20.40
N GLY A 19 5.58 -33.38 21.59
CA GLY A 19 6.65 -34.36 21.78
C GLY A 19 6.95 -34.61 23.25
N HIS A 20 7.76 -35.62 23.51
CA HIS A 20 8.21 -35.96 24.86
C HIS A 20 9.46 -35.13 25.19
N ARG A 21 9.48 -34.47 26.35
CA ARG A 21 10.56 -33.55 26.78
C ARG A 21 11.96 -34.19 26.91
N LEU A 22 12.05 -35.53 26.88
CA LEU A 22 13.30 -36.30 26.95
C LEU A 22 13.70 -36.94 25.61
N SER A 23 12.93 -36.71 24.53
CA SER A 23 13.28 -37.28 23.23
C SER A 23 14.41 -36.47 22.57
N PRO A 24 15.41 -37.13 21.95
CA PRO A 24 16.54 -36.46 21.33
C PRO A 24 16.19 -35.74 20.02
N TRP A 25 15.01 -36.02 19.44
CA TRP A 25 14.46 -35.25 18.32
C TRP A 25 13.06 -34.74 18.65
N LEU A 26 12.74 -33.53 18.15
CA LEU A 26 11.43 -32.90 18.30
C LEU A 26 10.41 -33.63 17.41
N GLY A 27 9.39 -34.22 18.03
CA GLY A 27 8.49 -35.18 17.38
C GLY A 27 7.59 -34.57 16.28
N HIS A 28 6.71 -33.64 16.63
CA HIS A 28 5.83 -32.98 15.66
C HIS A 28 5.70 -31.48 15.98
N LEU A 29 5.96 -30.64 14.97
CA LEU A 29 5.71 -29.20 15.03
C LEU A 29 4.47 -28.90 14.21
N MET A 30 3.40 -28.45 14.87
CA MET A 30 2.25 -27.89 14.16
C MET A 30 2.43 -26.40 14.01
N VAL A 31 2.35 -25.88 12.78
CA VAL A 31 2.33 -24.44 12.53
C VAL A 31 0.95 -24.07 12.02
N SER A 32 0.21 -23.28 12.80
CA SER A 32 -1.07 -22.71 12.37
C SER A 32 -0.82 -21.26 11.97
N ARG A 33 -1.29 -20.86 10.78
CA ARG A 33 -1.28 -19.47 10.33
C ARG A 33 -2.69 -18.92 10.42
N GLN A 34 -2.84 -17.76 11.06
CA GLN A 34 -4.11 -17.08 11.18
C GLN A 34 -3.95 -15.65 10.70
N GLU A 35 -4.81 -15.26 9.77
CA GLU A 35 -4.95 -13.86 9.37
C GLU A 35 -5.76 -13.13 10.45
N THR A 36 -5.24 -12.01 10.95
CA THR A 36 -5.91 -11.19 11.96
C THR A 36 -5.93 -9.74 11.50
N ALA A 37 -7.11 -9.12 11.54
CA ALA A 37 -7.24 -7.69 11.30
C ALA A 37 -6.69 -6.92 12.51
N ARG A 38 -5.73 -6.03 12.26
CA ARG A 38 -5.16 -5.14 13.28
C ARG A 38 -5.27 -3.69 12.83
N PRO A 39 -5.49 -2.73 13.74
CA PRO A 39 -5.46 -1.32 13.36
C PRO A 39 -4.11 -0.97 12.73
N LEU A 40 -4.13 -0.12 11.68
CA LEU A 40 -2.90 0.35 11.03
C LEU A 40 -1.98 1.08 12.02
N LEU A 41 -2.59 1.88 12.90
CA LEU A 41 -1.96 2.54 14.03
C LEU A 41 -2.92 2.51 15.21
N THR A 42 -2.46 2.02 16.36
CA THR A 42 -3.20 2.04 17.62
C THR A 42 -3.33 3.46 18.16
N PRO A 43 -4.33 3.75 19.02
CA PRO A 43 -4.44 5.06 19.65
C PRO A 43 -3.17 5.47 20.40
N GLY A 44 -2.52 4.52 21.08
CA GLY A 44 -1.26 4.77 21.81
C GLY A 44 -0.11 5.16 20.89
N GLU A 45 0.04 4.48 19.74
CA GLU A 45 1.06 4.82 18.75
C GLU A 45 0.81 6.20 18.13
N VAL A 46 -0.45 6.56 17.84
CA VAL A 46 -0.80 7.90 17.35
C VAL A 46 -0.45 8.98 18.38
N MET A 47 -0.70 8.72 19.67
CA MET A 47 -0.38 9.66 20.74
C MET A 47 1.11 9.81 21.02
N GLN A 48 1.91 8.79 20.68
CA GLN A 48 3.37 8.78 20.86
C GLN A 48 4.12 9.17 19.58
N LEU A 49 3.42 9.65 18.55
CA LEU A 49 4.07 10.11 17.33
C LEU A 49 5.10 11.21 17.65
N PRO A 50 6.29 11.16 17.02
CA PRO A 50 7.25 12.23 17.12
C PRO A 50 6.63 13.57 16.72
N PRO A 51 7.01 14.68 17.39
CA PRO A 51 6.40 16.00 17.14
C PRO A 51 6.68 16.53 15.73
N ASP A 52 7.74 16.05 15.09
CA ASP A 52 8.12 16.32 13.71
C ASP A 52 7.40 15.44 12.69
N GLU A 53 6.54 14.52 13.10
CA GLU A 53 5.75 13.70 12.19
C GLU A 53 4.25 14.01 12.26
N ALA A 54 3.53 13.63 11.20
CA ALA A 54 2.08 13.75 11.10
C ALA A 54 1.49 12.63 10.25
N ILE A 55 0.22 12.33 10.51
CA ILE A 55 -0.60 11.48 9.64
C ILE A 55 -1.50 12.38 8.80
N ILE A 56 -1.43 12.23 7.48
CA ILE A 56 -2.25 12.96 6.52
C ILE A 56 -3.30 11.98 5.98
N GLN A 57 -4.57 12.39 6.06
CA GLN A 57 -5.69 11.66 5.50
C GLN A 57 -6.28 12.48 4.35
N VAL A 58 -6.30 11.89 3.16
CA VAL A 58 -6.91 12.46 1.95
C VAL A 58 -7.93 11.45 1.43
N SER A 59 -9.10 11.91 1.00
CA SER A 59 -10.13 11.03 0.47
C SER A 59 -9.61 10.22 -0.71
N GLY A 60 -9.88 8.91 -0.71
CA GLY A 60 -9.46 7.99 -1.77
C GLY A 60 -7.97 7.61 -1.75
N VAL A 61 -7.18 8.09 -0.78
CA VAL A 61 -5.75 7.78 -0.65
C VAL A 61 -5.49 7.07 0.67
N PRO A 62 -4.65 6.00 0.70
CA PRO A 62 -4.21 5.40 1.95
C PRO A 62 -3.58 6.43 2.88
N PRO A 63 -3.75 6.31 4.21
CA PRO A 63 -3.15 7.24 5.17
C PRO A 63 -1.64 7.37 4.98
N ILE A 64 -1.15 8.61 4.92
CA ILE A 64 0.26 8.91 4.67
C ILE A 64 0.92 9.35 5.97
N ARG A 65 1.99 8.66 6.36
CA ARG A 65 2.88 9.12 7.42
C ARG A 65 3.92 10.06 6.82
N ALA A 66 3.93 11.31 7.25
CA ALA A 66 4.75 12.37 6.69
C ALA A 66 5.59 13.06 7.77
N THR A 67 6.75 13.55 7.37
CA THR A 67 7.61 14.41 8.20
C THR A 67 7.27 15.88 7.95
N LYS A 68 7.10 16.64 9.03
CA LYS A 68 6.86 18.09 9.00
C LYS A 68 8.14 18.80 8.59
N VAL A 69 8.02 19.61 7.55
CA VAL A 69 9.09 20.50 7.10
C VAL A 69 8.82 21.91 7.59
N ARG A 70 9.86 22.59 8.08
CA ARG A 70 9.79 24.01 8.41
C ARG A 70 9.95 24.81 7.12
N TYR A 71 8.89 25.50 6.71
CA TYR A 71 8.84 26.21 5.42
C TYR A 71 9.98 27.23 5.23
N TYR A 72 10.53 27.79 6.30
CA TYR A 72 11.64 28.75 6.26
C TYR A 72 13.03 28.11 6.24
N VAL A 73 13.13 26.81 6.58
CA VAL A 73 14.40 26.07 6.54
C VAL A 73 14.61 25.43 5.18
N ASP A 74 13.53 24.99 4.56
CA ASP A 74 13.55 24.35 3.25
C ASP A 74 13.76 25.38 2.13
N PRO A 75 14.80 25.27 1.28
CA PRO A 75 15.08 26.25 0.23
C PRO A 75 13.96 26.40 -0.81
N GLU A 76 13.27 25.30 -1.16
CA GLU A 76 12.20 25.29 -2.17
C GLU A 76 10.93 25.95 -1.63
N LEU A 77 10.67 25.81 -0.32
CA LEU A 77 9.54 26.46 0.35
C LEU A 77 9.86 27.90 0.75
N ALA A 78 11.11 28.20 1.12
CA ALA A 78 11.55 29.55 1.49
C ALA A 78 11.38 30.52 0.32
N GLY A 79 11.67 30.08 -0.91
CA GLY A 79 11.44 30.88 -2.12
C GLY A 79 9.97 31.17 -2.42
N ARG A 80 9.04 30.50 -1.76
CA ARG A 80 7.58 30.71 -1.90
C ARG A 80 6.99 31.60 -0.80
N VAL A 81 7.81 32.04 0.15
CA VAL A 81 7.38 32.94 1.23
C VAL A 81 7.18 34.34 0.66
N ALA A 82 5.94 34.82 0.65
CA ALA A 82 5.62 36.20 0.27
C ALA A 82 6.01 37.17 1.40
N ASP A 83 6.31 38.42 1.04
CA ASP A 83 6.54 39.47 2.02
C ASP A 83 5.32 39.65 2.93
N PRO A 84 5.52 39.89 4.24
CA PRO A 84 4.41 40.16 5.14
C PRO A 84 3.65 41.40 4.65
N PRO A 85 2.31 41.45 4.81
CA PRO A 85 1.52 42.59 4.39
C PRO A 85 2.02 43.86 5.08
N GLN A 86 2.42 44.87 4.30
CA GLN A 86 2.97 46.14 4.82
C GLN A 86 1.95 46.97 5.61
N GLN A 87 0.65 46.74 5.36
CA GLN A 87 -0.44 47.37 6.08
C GLN A 87 -1.32 46.30 6.70
N LEU A 88 -1.19 46.13 8.02
CA LEU A 88 -2.15 45.38 8.81
C LEU A 88 -3.43 46.22 8.92
N GLN A 89 -4.41 45.96 8.06
CA GLN A 89 -5.75 46.51 8.29
C GLN A 89 -6.29 45.89 9.58
N ALA A 90 -6.82 46.74 10.48
CA ALA A 90 -7.55 46.23 11.63
C ALA A 90 -8.66 45.31 11.12
N LEU A 91 -8.75 44.10 11.66
CA LEU A 91 -9.85 43.19 11.36
C LEU A 91 -11.15 43.95 11.60
N SER A 92 -11.86 44.27 10.52
CA SER A 92 -13.21 44.82 10.63
C SER A 92 -14.00 43.81 11.45
N ALA A 93 -14.66 44.26 12.51
CA ALA A 93 -15.51 43.42 13.35
C ALA A 93 -16.67 42.75 12.57
N GLY A 94 -16.83 43.04 11.27
CA GLY A 94 -17.75 42.38 10.35
C GLY A 94 -17.14 41.32 9.41
N ALA A 95 -15.82 41.09 9.42
CA ALA A 95 -15.18 40.10 8.55
C ALA A 95 -15.44 38.64 8.98
N ASP A 96 -15.95 38.44 10.20
CA ASP A 96 -16.30 37.13 10.77
C ASP A 96 -17.52 36.47 10.09
N ALA A 97 -18.30 37.23 9.31
CA ALA A 97 -19.49 36.70 8.68
C ALA A 97 -19.21 35.94 7.37
N MET A 98 -18.12 36.25 6.65
CA MET A 98 -17.91 35.70 5.31
C MET A 98 -17.60 34.19 5.32
N TRP A 99 -16.83 33.71 6.30
CA TRP A 99 -16.50 32.28 6.40
C TRP A 99 -17.66 31.44 6.96
N ILE A 100 -18.44 31.98 7.89
CA ILE A 100 -19.67 31.34 8.41
C ILE A 100 -20.73 31.21 7.31
N THR A 101 -20.82 32.20 6.43
CA THR A 101 -21.81 32.20 5.34
C THR A 101 -21.46 31.16 4.28
N ALA A 102 -20.18 30.97 3.97
CA ALA A 102 -19.75 29.92 3.03
C ALA A 102 -20.09 28.51 3.55
N ILE A 103 -19.95 28.26 4.85
CA ILE A 103 -20.30 26.98 5.48
C ILE A 103 -21.82 26.79 5.54
N SER A 104 -22.58 27.84 5.89
CA SER A 104 -24.05 27.78 5.95
C SER A 104 -24.71 27.63 4.58
N ALA A 105 -24.16 28.22 3.52
CA ALA A 105 -24.68 28.09 2.16
C ALA A 105 -24.61 26.63 1.68
N ALA A 106 -23.51 25.93 1.96
CA ALA A 106 -23.35 24.50 1.66
C ALA A 106 -24.30 23.61 2.49
N ALA A 107 -24.63 24.00 3.73
CA ALA A 107 -25.60 23.28 4.56
C ALA A 107 -27.07 23.52 4.10
N SER A 108 -27.37 24.72 3.58
CA SER A 108 -28.72 25.10 3.16
C SER A 108 -29.16 24.52 1.81
N SER A 109 -28.24 24.06 0.96
CA SER A 109 -28.59 23.36 -0.28
C SER A 109 -29.06 21.92 -0.08
N GLY A 110 -28.97 21.38 1.14
CA GLY A 110 -29.37 20.01 1.47
C GLY A 110 -30.81 19.84 1.97
N ASN A 111 -31.59 20.92 2.14
CA ASN A 111 -32.87 20.82 2.84
C ASN A 111 -34.08 21.22 1.97
N ARG A 112 -34.39 20.39 0.98
CA ARG A 112 -35.75 20.34 0.41
C ARG A 112 -36.27 18.90 0.31
N ALA A 113 -37.45 18.72 0.93
CA ALA A 113 -38.35 17.56 0.98
C ALA A 113 -38.01 16.48 2.04
N GLY A 114 -38.92 16.02 2.90
CA GLY A 114 -40.37 16.24 2.93
C GLY A 114 -40.99 15.85 4.28
N GLU A 115 -42.18 16.39 4.49
CA GLU A 115 -43.04 16.17 5.64
C GLU A 115 -43.84 14.87 5.45
N ALA A 116 -43.62 13.89 6.33
CA ALA A 116 -44.54 12.77 6.55
C ALA A 116 -44.23 12.12 7.91
N ALA A 117 -45.23 12.06 8.76
CA ALA A 117 -45.21 11.24 9.96
C ALA A 117 -45.23 9.76 9.56
N ASP A 118 -44.26 8.96 10.02
CA ASP A 118 -44.51 7.67 10.69
C ASP A 118 -43.21 7.03 11.26
N GLU A 119 -43.43 6.19 12.25
CA GLU A 119 -42.58 5.38 13.13
C GLU A 119 -41.18 4.92 12.65
N GLY A 120 -40.16 5.32 13.41
CA GLY A 120 -39.00 4.51 13.81
C GLY A 120 -38.33 3.59 12.77
N GLY A 121 -37.41 4.13 11.97
CA GLY A 121 -36.45 3.32 11.22
C GLY A 121 -35.57 4.13 10.28
N HIS A 122 -34.29 4.33 10.61
CA HIS A 122 -33.34 5.02 9.73
C HIS A 122 -32.62 4.01 8.83
N ARG A 123 -33.01 3.92 7.55
CA ARG A 123 -32.05 3.94 6.43
C ARG A 123 -32.74 4.01 5.06
N ILE A 124 -32.41 5.04 4.29
CA ILE A 124 -32.35 4.94 2.83
C ILE A 124 -30.97 5.50 2.46
N GLU A 125 -30.13 4.62 1.92
CA GLU A 125 -28.85 4.94 1.29
C GLU A 125 -29.14 5.79 0.04
N PRO A 126 -28.42 6.89 -0.22
CA PRO A 126 -28.48 7.54 -1.52
C PRO A 126 -27.69 6.69 -2.52
N GLU A 127 -28.40 5.99 -3.41
CA GLU A 127 -27.84 5.30 -4.57
C GLU A 127 -27.20 6.36 -5.49
N PHE A 128 -25.87 6.41 -5.51
CA PHE A 128 -25.13 7.29 -6.40
C PHE A 128 -25.05 6.62 -7.77
N GLU A 129 -25.91 7.02 -8.71
CA GLU A 129 -25.76 6.62 -10.11
C GLU A 129 -24.54 7.37 -10.67
N ALA A 130 -23.39 6.70 -10.67
CA ALA A 130 -22.20 7.19 -11.32
C ALA A 130 -22.49 7.39 -12.82
N PRO A 131 -22.09 8.52 -13.43
CA PRO A 131 -22.06 8.62 -14.88
C PRO A 131 -21.26 7.45 -15.42
N ALA A 132 -21.82 6.70 -16.38
CA ALA A 132 -21.17 5.54 -16.97
C ALA A 132 -19.81 5.96 -17.55
N GLU A 133 -18.73 5.70 -16.81
CA GLU A 133 -17.39 5.67 -17.37
C GLU A 133 -17.36 4.53 -18.38
N PRO A 134 -16.99 4.79 -19.65
CA PRO A 134 -16.75 3.70 -20.58
C PRO A 134 -15.67 2.81 -19.97
N ALA A 135 -15.98 1.52 -19.84
CA ALA A 135 -15.06 0.54 -19.28
C ALA A 135 -13.69 0.66 -19.97
N PRO A 136 -12.57 0.69 -19.22
CA PRO A 136 -11.26 0.62 -19.84
C PRO A 136 -11.21 -0.65 -20.68
N GLU A 137 -10.85 -0.51 -21.96
CA GLU A 137 -10.68 -1.64 -22.86
C GLU A 137 -9.75 -2.66 -22.20
N PRO A 138 -10.11 -3.96 -22.19
CA PRO A 138 -9.25 -4.97 -21.61
C PRO A 138 -7.88 -4.89 -22.30
N PRO A 139 -6.78 -4.91 -21.54
CA PRO A 139 -5.46 -4.99 -22.16
C PRO A 139 -5.46 -6.22 -23.07
N ALA A 140 -4.93 -6.04 -24.29
CA ALA A 140 -4.74 -7.14 -25.24
C ALA A 140 -4.11 -8.32 -24.50
N PRO A 141 -4.52 -9.58 -24.79
CA PRO A 141 -3.96 -10.73 -24.12
C PRO A 141 -2.44 -10.67 -24.25
N GLU A 142 -1.76 -10.42 -23.13
CA GLU A 142 -0.33 -10.63 -23.05
C GLU A 142 -0.14 -12.09 -23.46
N ILE A 143 0.53 -12.28 -24.60
CA ILE A 143 0.91 -13.59 -25.08
C ILE A 143 1.83 -14.15 -24.02
N TRP A 144 1.25 -14.87 -23.06
CA TRP A 144 1.96 -15.72 -22.15
C TRP A 144 2.68 -16.72 -23.03
N LEU A 145 3.97 -16.50 -23.21
CA LEU A 145 4.86 -17.45 -23.82
C LEU A 145 4.91 -18.63 -22.85
N ASP A 146 4.07 -19.63 -23.10
CA ASP A 146 4.11 -20.89 -22.37
C ASP A 146 5.55 -21.42 -22.49
N PRO A 147 6.30 -21.56 -21.38
CA PRO A 147 7.61 -22.17 -21.44
C PRO A 147 7.37 -23.64 -21.79
N ASN A 148 7.46 -23.96 -23.08
CA ASN A 148 7.32 -25.31 -23.59
C ASN A 148 8.25 -26.23 -22.79
N PRO A 149 7.73 -27.11 -21.92
CA PRO A 149 8.57 -27.94 -21.03
C PRO A 149 9.43 -28.93 -21.82
N ASP A 150 9.10 -29.17 -23.10
CA ASP A 150 9.84 -30.06 -23.99
C ASP A 150 11.09 -29.40 -24.61
N ALA A 151 11.21 -28.06 -24.52
CA ALA A 151 12.38 -27.35 -25.03
C ALA A 151 13.64 -27.61 -24.17
N ASP A 152 13.47 -27.79 -22.85
CA ASP A 152 14.56 -27.98 -21.90
C ASP A 152 15.31 -29.32 -22.12
N GLU A 153 14.62 -30.40 -22.47
CA GLU A 153 15.26 -31.70 -22.73
C GLU A 153 16.13 -31.67 -23.99
N SER A 154 15.66 -31.01 -25.06
CA SER A 154 16.39 -30.90 -26.32
C SER A 154 17.66 -30.03 -26.18
N ALA A 155 17.56 -28.92 -25.44
CA ALA A 155 18.67 -28.02 -25.14
C ALA A 155 19.74 -28.71 -24.28
N GLN A 156 19.32 -29.46 -23.25
CA GLN A 156 20.24 -30.24 -22.41
C GLN A 156 20.94 -31.35 -23.20
N ALA A 157 20.22 -32.06 -24.08
CA ALA A 157 20.79 -33.10 -24.93
C ALA A 157 21.82 -32.53 -25.94
N GLU A 158 21.62 -31.33 -26.46
CA GLU A 158 22.59 -30.66 -27.32
C GLU A 158 23.83 -30.19 -26.55
N GLN A 159 23.66 -29.61 -25.35
CA GLN A 159 24.77 -29.25 -24.47
C GLN A 159 25.61 -30.48 -24.08
N ALA A 160 24.98 -31.60 -23.71
CA ALA A 160 25.68 -32.85 -23.39
C ALA A 160 26.47 -33.40 -24.60
N ARG A 161 25.94 -33.29 -25.82
CA ARG A 161 26.65 -33.65 -27.05
C ARG A 161 27.86 -32.76 -27.30
N ARG A 162 27.73 -31.44 -27.11
CA ARG A 162 28.85 -30.49 -27.22
C ARG A 162 29.95 -30.77 -26.19
N PHE A 163 29.57 -31.08 -24.95
CA PHE A 163 30.53 -31.43 -23.89
C PHE A 163 31.30 -32.73 -24.20
N ARG A 164 30.62 -33.77 -24.69
CA ARG A 164 31.28 -35.02 -25.13
C ARG A 164 32.15 -34.85 -26.38
N ALA A 165 31.80 -33.91 -27.26
CA ALA A 165 32.64 -33.60 -28.41
C ALA A 165 33.92 -32.88 -27.96
N ALA A 166 33.81 -31.86 -27.10
CA ALA A 166 34.95 -31.14 -26.54
C ALA A 166 35.89 -32.05 -25.73
N ALA A 167 35.36 -32.95 -24.90
CA ALA A 167 36.17 -33.90 -24.13
C ALA A 167 36.97 -34.87 -25.02
N ARG A 168 36.38 -35.35 -26.13
CA ARG A 168 37.11 -36.19 -27.10
C ARG A 168 38.18 -35.41 -27.86
N GLN A 169 37.97 -34.11 -28.06
CA GLN A 169 38.91 -33.25 -28.74
C GLN A 169 40.11 -32.91 -27.84
N ALA A 170 39.89 -32.73 -26.53
CA ALA A 170 40.96 -32.61 -25.54
C ALA A 170 41.86 -33.86 -25.51
N SER A 171 41.28 -35.07 -25.58
CA SER A 171 42.08 -36.31 -25.58
C SER A 171 42.93 -36.58 -26.84
N LEU A 172 42.83 -35.71 -27.85
CA LEU A 172 43.60 -35.78 -29.09
C LEU A 172 44.57 -34.60 -29.23
N ASP A 173 44.72 -33.77 -28.19
CA ASP A 173 45.68 -32.68 -28.17
C ASP A 173 47.09 -33.26 -27.92
N PRO A 174 48.03 -33.15 -28.89
CA PRO A 174 49.40 -33.62 -28.71
C PRO A 174 50.23 -32.79 -27.71
N ASP A 175 49.66 -31.73 -27.13
CA ASP A 175 50.32 -30.86 -26.14
C ASP A 175 49.56 -30.80 -24.78
N ASP A 176 48.91 -31.90 -24.36
CA ASP A 176 48.06 -31.97 -23.15
C ASP A 176 48.83 -31.89 -21.80
N GLY A 177 50.11 -31.51 -21.81
CA GLY A 177 50.87 -31.17 -20.60
C GLY A 177 51.09 -32.29 -19.57
N ILE A 178 50.78 -33.55 -19.90
CA ILE A 178 51.02 -34.71 -19.02
C ILE A 178 52.44 -35.27 -19.30
N PRO A 179 53.40 -35.14 -18.38
CA PRO A 179 54.70 -35.81 -18.53
C PRO A 179 54.51 -37.32 -18.34
N LEU A 180 54.96 -38.11 -19.33
CA LEU A 180 55.08 -39.57 -19.23
C LEU A 180 56.29 -39.98 -18.39
#